data_AF-A0A1W9TGZ1-F1
#
_entry.id   AF-A0A1W9TGZ1-F1
#
_cell.length_a   1.000
_cell.length_b   1.000
_cell.length_c   1.000
_cell.angle_alpha   90.00
_cell.angle_beta   90.00
_cell.angle_gamma   90.00
#
_symmetry.space_group_name_H-M   'P 1'
#
loop_
_entity.id
_entity.type
_entity.pdbx_description
1 polymer ?
#
loop_
_entity_poly.entity_id
_entity_poly.type
_entity_poly.pdbx_seq_one_letter_code
_entity_poly.pdbx_strand_id
1 'polypeptide(L)'
;MICPESRSSSSDTDKNAKNLEEAQMKVVEALKVIDDGWIRKPKGFRVHFQKHVNSEWVTEYSPGEKEKALNSDVVAWRLAWKLSKATKSDKKVGEGDLVNIYVVDDLGHPVKYYASNQFEVFNSRGTKKNKNHSD
;
A
#
# COMPACT_ATOMS: atom_id res chain seq x y z
N MET A 1 6.43 -78.39 3.30
CA MET A 1 6.44 -77.17 2.47
C MET A 1 6.05 -76.01 3.37
N ILE A 2 6.99 -75.13 3.71
CA ILE A 2 6.72 -73.93 4.51
C ILE A 2 6.99 -72.76 3.58
N CYS A 3 5.95 -72.02 3.20
CA CYS A 3 6.09 -70.75 2.51
C CYS A 3 6.43 -69.66 3.56
N PRO A 4 7.47 -68.85 3.36
CA PRO A 4 7.70 -67.71 4.24
C PRO A 4 6.76 -66.56 3.83
N GLU A 5 5.90 -66.13 4.75
CA GLU A 5 5.17 -64.86 4.65
C GLU A 5 6.16 -63.69 4.70
N SER A 6 6.21 -62.94 3.62
CA SER A 6 6.93 -61.69 3.48
C SER A 6 6.36 -60.62 4.42
N ARG A 7 7.05 -60.35 5.53
CA ARG A 7 6.91 -59.11 6.32
C ARG A 7 7.72 -57.99 5.66
N SER A 8 7.04 -57.15 4.88
CA SER A 8 7.47 -55.80 4.51
C SER A 8 6.21 -54.93 4.41
N SER A 9 6.11 -53.69 4.86
CA SER A 9 6.99 -52.80 5.61
C SER A 9 6.11 -51.61 6.02
N SER A 10 5.35 -51.75 7.12
CA SER A 10 4.46 -50.67 7.62
C SER A 10 5.22 -49.40 8.06
N SER A 11 6.54 -49.46 8.20
CA SER A 11 7.38 -48.35 8.62
C SER A 11 7.78 -47.39 7.51
N ASP A 12 7.64 -47.80 6.25
CA ASP A 12 8.18 -47.05 5.11
C ASP A 12 7.18 -46.02 4.59
N THR A 13 5.88 -46.30 4.73
CA THR A 13 4.79 -45.38 4.41
C THR A 13 4.77 -44.18 5.35
N ASP A 14 4.99 -44.39 6.65
CA ASP A 14 4.96 -43.33 7.66
C ASP A 14 6.17 -42.40 7.59
N LYS A 15 7.34 -42.94 7.23
CA LYS A 15 8.55 -42.15 6.99
C LYS A 15 8.41 -41.30 5.74
N ASN A 16 7.78 -41.83 4.69
CA ASN A 16 7.56 -41.10 3.44
C ASN A 16 6.57 -39.94 3.63
N ALA A 17 5.51 -40.14 4.44
CA ALA A 17 4.57 -39.08 4.78
C ALA A 17 5.22 -37.94 5.58
N LYS A 18 6.04 -38.26 6.58
CA LYS A 18 6.78 -37.24 7.37
C LYS A 18 7.78 -36.46 6.53
N ASN A 19 8.52 -37.15 5.66
CA ASN A 19 9.46 -36.49 4.74
C ASN A 19 8.75 -35.56 3.74
N LEU A 20 7.54 -35.93 3.30
CA LEU A 20 6.72 -35.11 2.41
C LEU A 20 6.20 -33.85 3.13
N GLU A 21 5.77 -33.97 4.38
CA GLU A 21 5.28 -32.85 5.19
C GLU A 21 6.40 -31.86 5.54
N GLU A 22 7.60 -32.37 5.87
CA GLU A 22 8.80 -31.55 6.07
C GLU A 22 9.24 -30.83 4.79
N ALA A 23 9.17 -31.50 3.64
CA ALA A 23 9.48 -30.89 2.35
C ALA A 23 8.48 -29.77 2.01
N GLN A 24 7.19 -29.98 2.30
CA GLN A 24 6.15 -28.95 2.11
C GLN A 24 6.37 -27.73 3.02
N MET A 25 6.71 -27.92 4.30
CA MET A 25 7.01 -26.81 5.20
C MET A 25 8.21 -25.97 4.71
N LYS A 26 9.28 -26.62 4.24
CA LYS A 26 10.44 -25.92 3.67
C LYS A 26 10.10 -25.13 2.41
N VAL A 27 9.23 -25.66 1.56
CA VAL A 27 8.74 -24.95 0.35
C VAL A 27 7.90 -23.74 0.74
N VAL A 28 7.01 -23.86 1.73
CA VAL A 28 6.19 -22.75 2.22
C VAL A 28 7.05 -21.63 2.82
N GLU A 29 8.09 -21.98 3.58
CA GLU A 29 9.03 -21.01 4.14
C GLU A 29 9.81 -20.28 3.03
N ALA A 30 10.30 -21.00 2.02
CA ALA A 30 10.98 -20.40 0.89
C ALA A 30 10.07 -19.44 0.10
N LEU A 31 8.79 -19.79 -0.09
CA LEU A 31 7.82 -18.93 -0.77
C LEU A 31 7.53 -17.65 0.01
N LYS A 32 7.48 -17.69 1.35
CA LYS A 32 7.32 -16.47 2.18
C LYS A 32 8.47 -15.48 2.01
N VAL A 33 9.72 -15.98 1.96
CA VAL A 33 10.90 -15.14 1.74
C VAL A 33 10.86 -14.46 0.37
N ILE A 34 10.39 -15.17 -0.66
CA ILE A 34 10.21 -14.60 -2.00
C ILE A 34 9.11 -13.53 -1.98
N ASP A 35 7.98 -13.81 -1.33
CA ASP A 35 6.86 -12.86 -1.21
C ASP A 35 7.24 -11.57 -0.48
N ASP A 36 8.11 -11.65 0.52
CA ASP A 36 8.61 -10.49 1.28
C ASP A 36 9.62 -9.65 0.48
N GLY A 37 10.42 -10.29 -0.38
CA GLY A 37 11.39 -9.62 -1.24
C GLY A 37 10.79 -9.05 -2.54
N TRP A 38 9.58 -9.47 -2.91
CA TRP A 38 8.95 -9.06 -4.16
C TRP A 38 8.28 -7.69 -4.03
N ILE A 39 8.64 -6.75 -4.91
CA ILE A 39 7.95 -5.46 -5.02
C ILE A 39 6.54 -5.72 -5.56
N ARG A 40 5.55 -5.75 -4.66
CA ARG A 40 4.15 -5.90 -5.03
C ARG A 40 3.72 -4.67 -5.83
N LYS A 41 3.12 -4.91 -7.00
CA LYS A 41 2.49 -3.85 -7.76
C LYS A 41 1.23 -3.39 -7.02
N PRO A 42 1.06 -2.07 -6.79
CA PRO A 42 -0.18 -1.53 -6.27
C PRO A 42 -1.37 -2.01 -7.11
N LYS A 43 -2.45 -2.42 -6.44
CA LYS A 43 -3.70 -2.84 -7.10
C LYS A 43 -4.54 -1.64 -7.54
N GLY A 44 -4.31 -0.49 -6.91
CA GLY A 44 -4.94 0.75 -7.30
C GLY A 44 -4.36 1.95 -6.57
N PHE A 45 -4.81 3.13 -6.98
CA PHE A 45 -4.34 4.42 -6.51
C PHE A 45 -5.51 5.30 -6.09
N ARG A 46 -5.30 6.10 -5.05
CA ARG A 46 -6.24 7.11 -4.59
C ARG A 46 -5.50 8.42 -4.30
N VAL A 47 -6.21 9.53 -4.43
CA VAL A 47 -5.73 10.83 -4.01
C VAL A 47 -6.20 11.07 -2.58
N HIS A 48 -5.26 11.26 -1.68
CA HIS A 48 -5.50 11.68 -0.31
C HIS A 48 -5.46 13.21 -0.25
N PHE A 49 -6.42 13.83 0.44
CA PHE A 49 -6.42 15.27 0.70
C PHE A 49 -7.13 15.59 2.01
N GLN A 50 -6.88 16.78 2.53
CA GLN A 50 -7.61 17.32 3.68
C GLN A 50 -8.50 18.46 3.21
N LYS A 51 -9.75 18.42 3.64
CA LYS A 51 -10.77 19.43 3.35
C LYS A 51 -11.14 20.16 4.63
N HIS A 52 -11.23 21.48 4.58
CA HIS A 52 -11.74 22.26 5.70
C HIS A 52 -13.27 22.22 5.68
N VAL A 53 -13.89 21.58 6.67
CA VAL A 53 -15.34 21.49 6.85
C VAL A 53 -15.71 21.80 8.29
N ASN A 54 -16.65 22.72 8.52
CA ASN A 54 -17.16 23.15 9.82
C ASN A 54 -16.06 23.57 10.82
N SER A 55 -15.02 24.27 10.34
CA SER A 55 -13.83 24.63 11.16
C SER A 55 -12.94 23.46 11.58
N GLU A 56 -13.13 22.28 10.99
CA GLU A 56 -12.29 21.10 11.20
C GLU A 56 -11.64 20.64 9.90
N TRP A 57 -10.46 20.01 10.03
CA TRP A 57 -9.77 19.39 8.90
C TRP A 57 -10.21 17.93 8.78
N VAL A 58 -10.99 17.62 7.75
CA VAL A 58 -11.45 16.27 7.46
C VAL A 58 -10.56 15.66 6.37
N THR A 59 -10.06 14.46 6.62
CA THR A 59 -9.33 13.70 5.61
C THR A 59 -10.30 12.96 4.70
N GLU A 60 -10.14 13.12 3.40
CA GLU A 60 -10.96 12.48 2.38
C GLU A 60 -10.08 11.86 1.27
N TYR A 61 -10.68 10.91 0.55
CA TYR A 61 -10.05 10.22 -0.57
C TYR A 61 -10.85 10.42 -1.85
N SER A 62 -10.15 10.56 -2.99
CA SER A 62 -10.76 10.56 -4.32
C SER A 62 -9.99 9.63 -5.26
N PRO A 63 -10.64 8.62 -5.87
CA PRO A 63 -12.01 8.14 -5.63
C PRO A 63 -12.25 7.75 -4.16
N GLY A 64 -13.49 7.79 -3.69
CA GLY A 64 -13.84 7.47 -2.30
C GLY A 64 -13.62 5.99 -1.98
N GLU A 65 -13.48 5.60 -0.71
CA GLU A 65 -13.15 4.21 -0.30
C GLU A 65 -14.09 3.14 -0.90
N LYS A 66 -15.37 3.49 -1.08
CA LYS A 66 -16.40 2.62 -1.66
C LYS A 66 -16.37 2.57 -3.19
N GLU A 67 -15.67 3.49 -3.83
CA GLU A 67 -15.53 3.58 -5.28
C GLU A 67 -14.31 2.78 -5.75
N LYS A 68 -14.31 2.36 -7.02
CA LYS A 68 -13.19 1.65 -7.63
C LYS A 68 -11.94 2.54 -7.64
N ALA A 69 -10.84 2.03 -7.10
CA ALA A 69 -9.56 2.72 -7.12
C ALA A 69 -9.06 2.94 -8.56
N LEU A 70 -8.22 3.96 -8.75
CA LEU A 70 -7.62 4.25 -10.05
C LEU A 70 -6.60 3.18 -10.40
N ASN A 71 -6.54 2.77 -11.65
CA ASN A 71 -5.62 1.74 -12.14
C ASN A 71 -4.24 2.29 -12.54
N SER A 72 -4.03 3.60 -12.49
CA SER A 72 -2.79 4.26 -12.88
C SER A 72 -2.43 5.39 -11.92
N ASP A 73 -1.18 5.38 -11.49
CA ASP A 73 -0.52 6.43 -10.73
C ASP A 73 -0.49 7.75 -11.49
N VAL A 74 -0.22 7.75 -12.80
CA VAL A 74 -0.23 8.94 -13.65
C VAL A 74 -1.62 9.60 -13.63
N VAL A 75 -2.69 8.81 -13.72
CA VAL A 75 -4.07 9.32 -13.66
C VAL A 75 -4.37 9.89 -12.28
N ALA A 76 -3.95 9.20 -11.21
CA ALA A 76 -4.10 9.68 -9.84
C ALA A 76 -3.37 11.00 -9.60
N TRP A 77 -2.13 11.12 -10.06
CA TRP A 77 -1.36 12.36 -9.98
C TRP A 77 -1.96 13.49 -10.81
N ARG A 78 -2.52 13.19 -11.98
CA ARG A 78 -3.24 14.18 -12.78
C ARG A 78 -4.50 14.66 -12.08
N LEU A 79 -5.23 13.78 -11.39
CA LEU A 79 -6.38 14.13 -10.57
C LEU A 79 -5.96 15.02 -9.38
N ALA A 80 -4.91 14.63 -8.65
CA ALA A 80 -4.35 15.43 -7.56
C ALA A 80 -3.97 16.85 -8.03
N TRP A 81 -3.33 16.96 -9.20
CA TRP A 81 -3.02 18.25 -9.80
C TRP A 81 -4.29 19.06 -10.13
N LYS A 82 -5.30 18.45 -10.76
CA LYS A 82 -6.58 19.11 -11.04
C LYS A 82 -7.25 19.62 -9.77
N LEU A 83 -7.29 18.83 -8.71
CA LEU A 83 -7.82 19.22 -7.40
C LEU A 83 -7.05 20.42 -6.85
N SER A 84 -5.71 20.37 -6.86
CA SER A 84 -4.89 21.49 -6.39
C SER A 84 -5.13 22.80 -7.15
N LYS A 85 -5.42 22.71 -8.46
CA LYS A 85 -5.72 23.86 -9.32
C LYS A 85 -7.12 24.40 -9.06
N ALA A 86 -8.09 23.53 -8.81
CA ALA A 86 -9.45 23.93 -8.47
C ALA A 86 -9.51 24.70 -7.14
N THR A 87 -8.62 24.40 -6.19
CA THR A 87 -8.56 25.05 -4.88
C THR A 87 -7.66 26.30 -4.83
N LYS A 88 -7.11 26.79 -5.95
CA LYS A 88 -6.36 28.05 -5.92
C LYS A 88 -7.30 29.24 -5.76
N SER A 89 -7.64 29.59 -4.51
CA SER A 89 -8.12 30.91 -4.16
C SER A 89 -6.98 31.70 -3.51
N ASP A 90 -6.66 32.88 -4.03
CA ASP A 90 -5.60 33.79 -3.54
C ASP A 90 -5.94 34.42 -2.17
N LYS A 91 -6.86 33.83 -1.40
CA LYS A 91 -7.33 34.37 -0.12
C LYS A 91 -7.22 33.31 0.98
N LYS A 92 -7.25 33.79 2.23
CA LYS A 92 -7.21 32.99 3.47
C LYS A 92 -8.06 31.73 3.31
N VAL A 93 -7.54 30.60 3.81
CA VAL A 93 -8.22 29.28 3.74
C VAL A 93 -9.67 29.46 4.11
N GLY A 94 -10.53 29.13 3.16
CA GLY A 94 -11.96 29.14 3.33
C GLY A 94 -12.50 27.74 3.58
N GLU A 95 -13.75 27.73 4.00
CA GLU A 95 -14.56 26.53 4.01
C GLU A 95 -14.55 25.86 2.62
N GLY A 96 -14.26 24.55 2.57
CA GLY A 96 -14.18 23.78 1.33
C GLY A 96 -12.80 23.72 0.67
N ASP A 97 -11.77 24.37 1.22
CA ASP A 97 -10.42 24.30 0.67
C ASP A 97 -9.76 22.93 0.88
N LEU A 98 -9.10 22.46 -0.17
CA LEU A 98 -8.31 21.22 -0.23
C LEU A 98 -6.81 21.50 -0.07
N VAL A 99 -6.21 20.86 0.93
CA VAL A 99 -4.79 21.00 1.27
C VAL A 99 -4.15 19.62 1.44
N ASN A 100 -2.81 19.59 1.48
CA ASN A 100 -2.03 18.36 1.70
C ASN A 100 -2.46 17.23 0.76
N ILE A 101 -2.47 17.52 -0.54
CA ILE A 101 -2.95 16.62 -1.58
C ILE A 101 -1.79 15.76 -2.09
N TYR A 102 -1.89 14.44 -1.97
CA TYR A 102 -0.89 13.49 -2.45
C TYR A 102 -1.54 12.16 -2.88
N VAL A 103 -0.80 11.30 -3.56
CA VAL A 103 -1.30 10.01 -4.05
C VAL A 103 -0.87 8.89 -3.11
N VAL A 104 -1.78 7.96 -2.84
CA VAL A 104 -1.56 6.74 -2.07
C VAL A 104 -1.91 5.49 -2.88
N ASP A 105 -1.29 4.37 -2.54
CA ASP A 105 -1.63 3.04 -3.07
C ASP A 105 -2.85 2.42 -2.34
N ASP A 106 -3.19 1.19 -2.68
CA ASP A 106 -4.27 0.42 -2.06
C ASP A 106 -4.04 0.05 -0.59
N LEU A 107 -2.79 0.14 -0.12
CA LEU A 107 -2.39 -0.07 1.27
C LEU A 107 -2.28 1.25 2.05
N GLY A 108 -2.52 2.39 1.40
CA GLY A 108 -2.41 3.72 1.99
C GLY A 108 -0.98 4.27 2.01
N HIS A 109 -0.01 3.62 1.36
CA HIS A 109 1.35 4.14 1.28
C HIS A 109 1.44 5.28 0.26
N PRO A 110 2.18 6.37 0.58
CA PRO A 110 2.44 7.42 -0.39
C PRO A 110 3.15 6.87 -1.63
N VAL A 111 2.70 7.31 -2.79
CA VAL A 111 3.31 6.97 -4.08
C VAL A 111 4.22 8.12 -4.51
N LYS A 112 5.30 7.84 -5.22
CA LYS A 112 6.18 8.88 -5.77
C LYS A 112 5.53 9.54 -6.98
N TYR A 113 5.84 10.83 -7.19
CA TYR A 113 5.36 11.56 -8.34
C TYR A 113 6.03 11.06 -9.60
N TYR A 114 5.25 10.66 -10.61
CA TYR A 114 5.76 10.01 -11.81
C TYR A 114 6.76 10.87 -12.60
N ALA A 115 6.66 12.21 -12.51
CA ALA A 115 7.53 13.11 -13.27
C ALA A 115 8.87 13.39 -12.58
N SER A 116 8.89 13.48 -11.25
CA SER A 116 10.11 13.81 -10.47
C SER A 116 10.72 12.60 -9.76
N ASN A 117 9.98 11.49 -9.65
CA ASN A 117 10.30 10.33 -8.83
C ASN A 117 10.56 10.68 -7.34
N GLN A 118 9.96 11.77 -6.85
CA GLN A 118 10.02 12.22 -5.46
C GLN A 118 8.63 12.17 -4.82
N PHE A 119 8.57 12.13 -3.48
CA PHE A 119 7.30 12.32 -2.78
C PHE A 119 6.86 13.78 -2.90
N GLU A 120 5.70 14.00 -3.50
CA GLU A 120 5.17 15.33 -3.76
C GLU A 120 3.87 15.55 -2.98
N VAL A 121 3.68 16.76 -2.45
CA VAL A 121 2.43 17.15 -1.79
C VAL A 121 1.99 18.49 -2.36
N PHE A 122 0.86 18.50 -3.08
CA PHE A 122 0.30 19.74 -3.59
C PHE A 122 -0.44 20.50 -2.49
N ASN A 123 -0.41 21.83 -2.58
CA ASN A 123 -1.00 22.73 -1.59
C ASN A 123 -0.56 22.37 -0.15
N SER A 124 0.73 22.05 0.01
CA SER A 124 1.27 21.66 1.32
C SER A 124 1.05 22.80 2.32
N ARG A 125 0.38 22.48 3.42
CA ARG A 125 0.22 23.37 4.57
C ARG A 125 0.98 22.71 5.71
N GLY A 126 2.13 23.26 6.05
CA GLY A 126 2.83 22.84 7.24
C GLY A 126 2.00 23.20 8.47
N THR A 127 1.67 22.21 9.30
CA THR A 127 1.84 22.43 10.74
C THR A 127 3.28 22.91 10.87
N LYS A 128 3.48 24.17 11.28
CA LYS A 128 4.84 24.72 11.44
C LYS A 128 5.67 23.69 12.20
N LYS A 129 6.64 23.06 11.52
CA LYS A 129 7.70 22.34 12.24
C LYS A 129 8.44 23.43 13.00
N ASN A 130 8.32 23.43 14.32
CA ASN A 130 9.21 24.23 15.16
C ASN A 130 10.64 23.84 14.77
N LYS A 131 11.36 24.77 14.12
CA LYS A 131 12.81 24.73 14.05
C LYS A 131 13.28 24.91 15.49
N ASN A 132 13.50 23.81 16.20
CA ASN A 132 14.30 23.87 17.41
C ASN A 132 15.74 24.08 16.95
N HIS A 133 16.15 25.35 16.99
CA HIS A 133 17.53 25.77 17.14
C HIS A 133 18.11 24.95 18.31
N SER A 134 19.14 24.16 18.04
CA SER A 134 19.96 23.56 19.10
C SER A 134 21.30 24.25 18.98
N ASP A 135 21.64 24.98 20.04
CA ASP A 135 22.93 25.64 20.27
C ASP A 135 24.10 24.64 20.25
#